data_AF-A0A9D0TDT5-F1
#
_entry.id   AF-A0A9D0TDT5-F1
#
_cell.length_a   1.000
_cell.length_b   1.000
_cell.length_c   1.000
_cell.angle_alpha   90.00
_cell.angle_beta   90.00
_cell.angle_gamma   90.00
#
_symmetry.space_group_name_H-M   'P 1'
#
loop_
_entity.id
_entity.type
_entity.pdbx_description
1 polymer ?
#
loop_
_entity_poly.entity_id
_entity_poly.type
_entity_poly.pdbx_seq_one_letter_code
_entity_poly.pdbx_strand_id
1 'polypeptide(L)' 'PGRIEQLESEIETIHQRMSDPAFYQLPGEEVTALREQLDQTETALQGAYRRWEELEP' A
#
# COMPACT_ATOMS: atom_id res chain seq x y z
N PRO A 1 -2.81 12.09 -11.22
CA PRO A 1 -1.56 12.38 -10.46
C PRO A 1 -1.72 12.17 -8.94
N GLY A 2 -2.36 13.08 -8.19
CA GLY A 2 -2.29 13.05 -6.71
C GLY A 2 -2.81 11.80 -5.99
N ARG A 3 -3.70 11.02 -6.61
CA ARG A 3 -4.16 9.74 -6.03
C ARG A 3 -3.10 8.64 -6.10
N ILE A 4 -2.33 8.58 -7.19
CA ILE A 4 -1.27 7.59 -7.39
C ILE A 4 -0.15 7.86 -6.38
N GLU A 5 0.33 9.11 -6.32
CA GLU A 5 1.37 9.55 -5.38
C GLU A 5 0.98 9.28 -3.92
N GLN A 6 -0.29 9.49 -3.57
CA GLN A 6 -0.79 9.20 -2.22
C GLN A 6 -0.76 7.69 -1.91
N LEU A 7 -1.23 6.86 -2.84
CA LEU A 7 -1.20 5.40 -2.67
C LEU A 7 0.24 4.86 -2.58
N GLU A 8 1.16 5.41 -3.35
CA GLU A 8 2.59 5.07 -3.28
C GLU A 8 3.20 5.44 -1.92
N SER A 9 2.89 6.62 -1.40
CA SER A 9 3.36 7.06 -0.08
C SER A 9 2.79 6.20 1.06
N GLU A 10 1.52 5.77 0.94
CA GLU A 10 0.89 4.85 1.89
C GLU A 10 1.57 3.47 1.87
N ILE A 11 1.85 2.92 0.68
CA ILE A 11 2.59 1.66 0.50
C ILE A 11 3.99 1.76 1.10
N GLU A 12 4.72 2.85 0.81
CA GLU A 12 6.06 3.09 1.36
C GLU A 12 6.02 3.12 2.89
N THR A 13 5.05 3.82 3.48
CA THR A 13 4.88 3.91 4.94
C THR A 13 4.62 2.55 5.57
N ILE A 14 3.77 1.73 4.94
CA ILE A 14 3.48 0.37 5.41
C ILE A 14 4.73 -0.52 5.31
N HIS A 15 5.47 -0.46 4.19
CA HIS A 15 6.71 -1.21 4.04
C HIS A 15 7.78 -0.80 5.04
N GLN A 16 7.94 0.49 5.31
CA GLN A 16 8.85 0.99 6.35
C GLN A 16 8.49 0.42 7.72
N ARG A 17 7.21 0.40 8.09
CA ARG A 17 6.75 -0.26 9.32
C ARG A 17 7.06 -1.75 9.33
N MET A 18 6.84 -2.46 8.22
CA MET A 18 7.12 -3.91 8.12
C MET A 18 8.61 -4.25 8.10
N SER A 19 9.48 -3.27 7.82
CA SER A 19 10.94 -3.44 7.87
C SER A 19 11.51 -3.46 9.29
N ASP A 20 10.75 -2.95 10.28
CA ASP A 20 11.13 -3.01 11.68
C ASP A 20 10.91 -4.45 12.21
N PRO A 21 11.92 -5.13 12.76
CA PRO A 21 11.75 -6.46 13.37
C PRO A 21 10.70 -6.49 14.48
N ALA A 22 10.46 -5.36 15.17
CA ALA A 22 9.42 -5.24 16.20
C ALA A 22 8.01 -5.38 15.62
N PHE A 23 7.81 -5.10 14.32
CA PHE A 23 6.53 -5.30 13.65
C PHE A 23 6.04 -6.76 13.74
N TYR A 24 6.94 -7.71 13.57
CA TYR A 24 6.61 -9.14 13.65
C TYR A 24 6.39 -9.63 15.10
N GLN A 25 6.60 -8.76 16.09
CA GLN A 25 6.29 -9.01 17.50
C GLN A 25 4.93 -8.46 17.92
N LEU A 26 4.27 -7.67 17.05
CA LEU A 26 2.93 -7.17 17.29
C LEU A 26 1.91 -8.32 17.35
N PRO A 27 0.72 -8.08 17.95
CA PRO A 27 -0.37 -9.04 17.91
C PRO A 27 -0.67 -9.47 16.46
N GLY A 28 -0.95 -10.76 16.26
CA GLY A 28 -1.21 -11.30 14.92
C GLY A 28 -2.36 -10.60 14.18
N GLU A 29 -3.34 -10.06 14.91
CA GLU A 29 -4.42 -9.23 14.37
C GLU A 29 -3.90 -7.93 13.77
N GLU A 30 -2.96 -7.24 14.43
CA GLU A 30 -2.36 -6.00 13.92
C GLU A 30 -1.49 -6.26 12.70
N VAL A 31 -0.70 -7.34 12.71
CA VAL A 31 0.11 -7.76 11.56
C VAL A 31 -0.78 -8.11 10.37
N THR A 32 -1.89 -8.80 10.62
CA THR A 32 -2.87 -9.18 9.59
C THR A 32 -3.55 -7.94 9.02
N ALA A 33 -4.01 -7.03 9.87
CA ALA A 33 -4.65 -5.79 9.44
C ALA A 33 -3.72 -4.91 8.58
N LEU A 34 -2.44 -4.78 8.96
CA LEU A 34 -1.49 -3.98 8.18
C LEU A 34 -1.18 -4.63 6.82
N ARG A 35 -1.13 -5.97 6.77
CA ARG A 35 -0.96 -6.73 5.52
C ARG A 35 -2.17 -6.60 4.61
N GLU A 36 -3.38 -6.65 5.16
CA GLU A 36 -4.61 -6.45 4.40
C GLU A 36 -4.69 -5.03 3.84
N GLN A 37 -4.31 -4.03 4.65
CA GLN A 37 -4.21 -2.65 4.20
C GLN A 37 -3.20 -2.48 3.06
N LEU A 38 -2.04 -3.15 3.14
CA LEU A 38 -1.04 -3.14 2.06
C LEU A 38 -1.64 -3.66 0.74
N ASP A 39 -2.23 -4.86 0.78
CA ASP A 39 -2.81 -5.52 -0.41
C ASP A 39 -3.92 -4.68 -1.07
N GLN A 40 -4.79 -4.07 -0.24
CA GLN A 40 -5.82 -3.16 -0.72
C GLN A 40 -5.23 -1.91 -1.39
N THR A 41 -4.16 -1.35 -0.82
CA THR A 41 -3.51 -0.13 -1.33
C THR A 41 -2.76 -0.41 -2.63
N GLU A 42 -2.05 -1.54 -2.72
CA GLU A 42 -1.39 -2.00 -3.95
C GLU A 42 -2.40 -2.27 -5.07
N THR A 43 -3.52 -2.93 -4.76
CA THR A 43 -4.61 -3.16 -5.73
C THR A 43 -5.21 -1.85 -6.22
N ALA A 44 -5.44 -0.89 -5.32
CA ALA A 44 -5.94 0.43 -5.68
C ALA A 44 -4.95 1.22 -6.55
N LEU A 45 -3.65 1.10 -6.28
CA LEU A 45 -2.59 1.73 -7.06
C LEU A 45 -2.55 1.17 -8.48
N GLN A 46 -2.59 -0.15 -8.64
CA GLN A 46 -2.65 -0.80 -9.95
C GLN A 46 -3.88 -0.36 -10.74
N GLY A 47 -5.05 -0.26 -10.09
CA GLY A 47 -6.26 0.25 -10.73
C GLY A 47 -6.16 1.72 -11.15
N ALA A 48 -5.49 2.55 -10.34
CA ALA A 48 -5.26 3.96 -10.66
C ALA A 48 -4.30 4.12 -11.85
N TYR A 49 -3.24 3.30 -11.92
CA TYR A 49 -2.31 3.27 -13.05
C TYR A 49 -2.99 2.84 -14.34
N ARG A 50 -3.76 1.74 -14.33
CA ARG A 50 -4.50 1.28 -15.52
C ARG A 50 -5.42 2.37 -16.07
N ARG A 51 -6.15 3.05 -15.18
CA ARG A 51 -7.03 4.17 -15.59
C ARG A 51 -6.24 5.34 -16.16
N TRP A 52 -5.05 5.62 -15.65
CA TRP A 52 -4.20 6.69 -16.18
C TRP A 52 -3.66 6.33 -17.57
N GLU A 53 -3.21 5.09 -17.77
CA GLU A 53 -2.80 4.56 -19.08
C GLU A 53 -3.95 4.63 -20.09
N GLU A 54 -5.20 4.34 -19.70
CA GLU A 54 -6.37 4.47 -20.58
C GLU A 54 -6.71 5.92 -20.98
N LEU A 55 -6.20 6.90 -20.24
CA LEU A 55 -6.44 8.33 -20.47
C LEU A 55 -5.31 9.01 -21.24
N GLU A 56 -4.15 8.37 -21.40
CA GLU A 56 -3.04 8.84 -22.22
C GLU A 56 -3.06 8.13 -23.60
N PRO A 57 -3.35 8.84 -24.70
CA PRO A 57 -3.32 8.29 -26.06
C PRO A 57 -1.92 8.20 -26.69
#